data_AF-A0A924RAD9-F1
#
_entry.id   AF-A0A924RAD9-F1
#
_cell.length_a   1.000
_cell.length_b   1.000
_cell.length_c   1.000
_cell.angle_alpha   90.00
_cell.angle_beta   90.00
_cell.angle_gamma   90.00
#
_symmetry.space_group_name_H-M   'P 1'
#
loop_
_entity.id
_entity.type
_entity.pdbx_description
1 polymer ?
#
loop_
_entity_poly.entity_id
_entity_poly.type
_entity_poly.pdbx_seq_one_letter_code
_entity_poly.pdbx_strand_id
1 'polypeptide(L)' 'MPEPLDSRLRDDQALDEIELTSLLIIAASSQDVHLTELEVDEILGVVVTG' A
#
# COMPACT_ATOMS: atom_id res chain seq x y z
N MET A 1 -20.43 20.52 3.10
CA MET A 1 -19.21 20.78 2.30
C MET A 1 -18.04 20.44 3.21
N PRO A 2 -17.26 19.38 2.94
CA PRO A 2 -16.08 19.08 3.74
C PRO A 2 -15.11 20.27 3.70
N GLU A 3 -14.36 20.49 4.78
CA GLU A 3 -13.37 21.56 4.82
C GLU A 3 -12.24 21.26 3.82
N PRO A 4 -11.58 22.28 3.22
CA PRO A 4 -10.53 22.06 2.24
C PRO A 4 -9.36 21.19 2.73
N LEU A 5 -9.09 21.18 4.04
CA LEU A 5 -8.10 20.30 4.67
C LEU A 5 -8.55 18.83 4.68
N ASP A 6 -9.82 18.57 5.03
CA ASP A 6 -10.38 17.21 5.04
C ASP A 6 -10.39 16.60 3.64
N SER A 7 -10.68 17.39 2.61
CA SER A 7 -10.64 16.93 1.22
C SER A 7 -9.22 16.55 0.79
N ARG A 8 -8.21 17.38 1.12
CA ARG A 8 -6.81 17.08 0.79
C ARG A 8 -6.32 15.84 1.51
N LEU A 9 -6.62 15.70 2.80
CA LEU A 9 -6.23 14.52 3.58
C LEU A 9 -6.84 13.23 3.00
N ARG A 10 -8.08 13.29 2.52
CA ARG A 10 -8.74 12.15 1.85
C ARG A 10 -8.11 11.83 0.50
N ASP A 11 -7.74 12.85 -0.27
CA ASP A 11 -7.05 12.65 -1.54
C ASP A 11 -5.66 12.04 -1.31
N ASP A 12 -4.92 12.51 -0.31
CA ASP A 12 -3.61 11.97 0.09
C ASP A 12 -3.75 10.50 0.51
N GLN A 13 -4.73 10.16 1.36
CA GLN A 13 -5.01 8.76 1.75
C GLN A 13 -5.36 7.86 0.56
N ALA A 14 -6.14 8.37 -0.41
CA ALA A 14 -6.48 7.63 -1.61
C ALA A 14 -5.26 7.40 -2.51
N LEU A 15 -4.36 8.39 -2.60
CA LEU A 15 -3.11 8.26 -3.34
C LEU A 15 -2.18 7.22 -2.69
N ASP A 16 -2.06 7.22 -1.37
CA ASP A 16 -1.29 6.23 -0.62
C ASP A 16 -1.80 4.80 -0.88
N GLU A 17 -3.13 4.60 -0.91
CA GLU A 17 -3.74 3.30 -1.21
C GLU A 17 -3.46 2.83 -2.65
N ILE A 18 -3.52 3.75 -3.62
CA ILE A 18 -3.22 3.47 -5.03
C ILE A 18 -1.74 3.09 -5.20
N GLU A 19 -0.83 3.82 -4.55
CA GLU A 19 0.61 3.52 -4.58
C GLU A 19 0.88 2.13 -4.01
N LEU A 20 0.34 1.84 -2.82
CA LEU A 20 0.49 0.55 -2.16
C LEU A 20 -0.03 -0.61 -3.03
N THR A 21 -1.22 -0.44 -3.60
CA THR A 21 -1.82 -1.44 -4.50
C THR A 21 -0.96 -1.66 -5.73
N SER A 22 -0.40 -0.59 -6.30
CA SER A 22 0.49 -0.67 -7.46
C SER A 22 1.77 -1.45 -7.14
N LEU A 23 2.38 -1.21 -5.97
CA LEU A 23 3.56 -1.93 -5.51
C LEU A 23 3.29 -3.44 -5.36
N LEU A 24 2.14 -3.81 -4.77
CA LEU A 24 1.73 -5.21 -4.64
C LEU A 24 1.54 -5.89 -6.00
N ILE A 25 0.87 -5.22 -6.94
CA ILE A 25 0.66 -5.75 -8.29
C ILE A 25 1.99 -5.97 -8.99
N ILE A 26 2.91 -5.00 -8.91
CA ILE A 26 4.25 -5.09 -9.51
C ILE A 26 5.02 -6.25 -8.89
N ALA A 27 5.05 -6.35 -7.56
CA ALA A 27 5.78 -7.41 -6.85
C ALA A 27 5.24 -8.79 -7.22
N ALA A 28 3.92 -8.97 -7.24
CA ALA A 28 3.28 -10.22 -7.63
C ALA A 28 3.48 -10.57 -9.12
N SER A 29 3.57 -9.56 -9.99
CA SER A 29 3.76 -9.76 -11.43
C SER A 29 5.23 -9.96 -11.83
N SER A 30 6.17 -9.62 -10.95
CA SER A 30 7.61 -9.71 -11.22
C SER A 30 8.20 -11.08 -10.85
N GLN A 31 7.40 -11.97 -10.27
CA GLN A 31 7.81 -13.29 -9.82
C GLN A 31 6.90 -14.36 -10.43
N ASP A 32 7.48 -15.51 -10.81
CA ASP A 32 6.71 -16.67 -11.29
C ASP A 32 6.05 -17.46 -10.13
N VAL A 33 6.38 -17.10 -8.88
CA VAL A 33 5.89 -17.73 -7.65
C VAL A 33 5.11 -16.71 -6.81
N HIS A 34 4.21 -17.22 -5.96
CA HIS A 34 3.45 -16.37 -5.04
C HIS A 34 4.35 -15.69 -4.00
N LEU A 35 4.02 -14.43 -3.67
CA LEU A 35 4.63 -13.72 -2.55
C LEU A 35 4.39 -14.47 -1.24
N THR A 36 5.42 -14.54 -0.41
CA THR A 36 5.32 -15.01 0.96
C THR A 36 4.70 -13.94 1.86
N GLU A 37 4.18 -14.36 3.00
CA GLU A 37 3.59 -13.46 4.01
C GLU A 37 4.59 -12.39 4.46
N LEU A 38 5.87 -12.76 4.66
CA LEU A 38 6.93 -11.82 5.02
C LEU A 38 7.16 -10.76 3.93
N GLU A 39 7.17 -11.14 2.66
CA GLU A 39 7.33 -10.19 1.54
C GLU A 39 6.13 -9.25 1.44
N VAL A 40 4.92 -9.74 1.70
CA VAL A 40 3.73 -8.90 1.77
C VAL A 40 3.84 -7.92 2.93
N ASP A 41 4.23 -8.38 4.12
CA ASP A 41 4.40 -7.54 5.30
C ASP A 41 5.44 -6.43 5.10
N GLU A 42 6.56 -6.76 4.42
CA GLU A 42 7.58 -5.77 4.04
C GLU A 42 7.01 -4.69 3.11
N ILE A 43 6.21 -5.06 2.11
CA ILE A 43 5.58 -4.11 1.18
C ILE A 43 4.51 -3.26 1.90
N LEU A 44 3.75 -3.87 2.81
CA LEU A 44 2.75 -3.18 3.63
C LEU A 44 3.36 -2.33 4.75
N GLY A 45 4.67 -2.43 4.98
CA GLY A 45 5.36 -1.75 6.09
C GLY A 45 4.91 -2.24 7.47
N VAL A 46 4.32 -3.44 7.54
CA VAL A 46 3.89 -4.07 8.79
C VAL A 46 5.10 -4.70 9.44
N VAL A 47 5.86 -3.92 10.21
CA VAL A 47 6.97 -4.46 11.00
C VAL A 47 6.37 -5.29 12.12
N VAL A 48 6.47 -6.63 12.03
CA VAL A 48 6.18 -7.53 13.15
C VAL A 48 7.09 -7.13 14.31
N THR A 49 6.55 -6.36 15.24
CA THR A 49 7.24 -6.02 16.48
C THR A 49 6.97 -7.17 17.45
N GLY A 50 7.88 -8.15 17.45
CA GLY A 50 7.90 -9.23 18.44
C GLY A 50 8.35 -8.75 19.82
#